data_AF-A0A345DEB9-F1
#
_entry.id   AF-A0A345DEB9-F1
#
_cell.length_a   1.000
_cell.length_b   1.000
_cell.length_c   1.000
_cell.angle_alpha   90.00
_cell.angle_beta   90.00
_cell.angle_gamma   90.00
#
_symmetry.space_group_name_H-M   'P 1'
#
loop_
_entity.id
_entity.type
_entity.pdbx_description
1 polymer ?
#
loop_
_entity_poly.entity_id
_entity_poly.type
_entity_poly.pdbx_seq_one_letter_code
_entity_poly.pdbx_strand_id
1 'polypeptide(L)'
;MNISLGMTHEFSDNDFSQLSAYRHKVFIETLGWSLPTQSGIERDQFDRPDTRYIVVKDNAGHICGCARLLPTTSPYLLGEVFPQLLNGQSIPNSPDIWEISRFSTIDFHSPSMSMAGAHVAPAAIALIHQTVKYAKTCGAKRLIAVGSVGIERLLRQARLKVHRTGAPMVADGEMVCGFWVEI
;
A
#
# COMPACT_ATOMS: atom_id res chain seq x y z
N MET A 1 -9.93 4.04 16.55
CA MET A 1 -9.57 3.71 15.15
C MET A 1 -10.51 2.63 14.67
N ASN A 2 -11.21 2.88 13.57
CA ASN A 2 -12.07 1.93 12.89
C ASN A 2 -11.38 1.45 11.61
N ILE A 3 -11.53 0.16 11.27
CA ILE A 3 -10.92 -0.41 10.07
C ILE A 3 -12.04 -0.95 9.18
N SER A 4 -12.07 -0.47 7.93
CA SER A 4 -12.94 -0.98 6.88
C SER A 4 -12.12 -1.82 5.90
N LEU A 5 -12.60 -3.02 5.61
CA LEU A 5 -12.01 -3.97 4.68
C LEU A 5 -13.05 -4.30 3.61
N GLY A 6 -12.65 -4.31 2.33
CA GLY A 6 -13.57 -4.66 1.25
C GLY A 6 -12.95 -4.52 -0.12
N MET A 7 -13.69 -4.92 -1.14
CA MET A 7 -13.45 -4.60 -2.54
C MET A 7 -13.99 -3.21 -2.87
N THR A 8 -13.48 -2.57 -3.91
CA THR A 8 -13.92 -1.25 -4.38
C THR A 8 -15.44 -1.12 -4.45
N HIS A 9 -16.13 -2.12 -5.03
CA HIS A 9 -17.59 -2.08 -5.20
C HIS A 9 -18.39 -2.26 -3.91
N GLU A 10 -17.74 -2.65 -2.81
CA GLU A 10 -18.36 -2.80 -1.49
C GLU A 10 -18.26 -1.50 -0.67
N PHE A 11 -17.40 -0.56 -1.07
CA PHE A 11 -17.33 0.77 -0.46
C PHE A 11 -18.41 1.69 -1.03
N SER A 12 -18.95 2.58 -0.19
CA SER A 12 -19.82 3.65 -0.68
C SER A 12 -19.04 4.62 -1.58
N ASP A 13 -19.71 5.28 -2.51
CA ASP A 13 -19.09 6.31 -3.36
C ASP A 13 -18.40 7.40 -2.54
N ASN A 14 -19.00 7.78 -1.40
CA ASN A 14 -18.41 8.74 -0.48
C ASN A 14 -17.12 8.20 0.16
N ASP A 15 -17.11 6.96 0.64
CA ASP A 15 -15.89 6.37 1.24
C ASP A 15 -14.76 6.28 0.23
N PHE A 16 -15.08 5.89 -1.01
CA PHE A 16 -14.09 5.75 -2.06
C PHE A 16 -13.57 7.10 -2.57
N SER A 17 -14.44 8.11 -2.62
CA SER A 17 -14.04 9.50 -2.89
C SER A 17 -13.09 10.02 -1.81
N GLN A 18 -13.42 9.80 -0.53
CA GLN A 18 -12.55 10.17 0.59
C GLN A 18 -11.20 9.44 0.53
N LEU A 19 -11.19 8.14 0.21
CA LEU A 19 -9.95 7.37 0.04
C LEU A 19 -9.08 7.95 -1.08
N SER A 20 -9.69 8.28 -2.22
CA SER A 20 -8.95 8.80 -3.36
C SER A 20 -8.37 10.21 -3.10
N ALA A 21 -9.10 11.06 -2.37
CA ALA A 21 -8.60 12.36 -1.92
C ALA A 21 -7.49 12.22 -0.86
N TYR A 22 -7.65 11.29 0.08
CA TYR A 22 -6.61 10.96 1.06
C TYR A 22 -5.31 10.53 0.37
N ARG A 23 -5.43 9.62 -0.60
CA ARG A 23 -4.28 9.14 -1.39
C ARG A 23 -3.61 10.26 -2.17
N HIS A 24 -4.38 11.20 -2.75
CA HIS A 24 -3.81 12.38 -3.40
C HIS A 24 -2.96 13.21 -2.43
N LYS A 25 -3.52 13.52 -1.26
CA LYS A 25 -2.82 14.28 -0.23
C LYS A 25 -1.54 13.58 0.25
N VAL A 26 -1.57 12.25 0.41
CA VAL A 26 -0.39 11.45 0.77
C VAL A 26 0.64 11.43 -0.36
N PHE A 27 0.29 10.81 -1.49
CA PHE A 27 1.27 10.39 -2.48
C PHE A 27 1.72 11.56 -3.37
N ILE A 28 0.82 12.50 -3.67
CA ILE A 28 1.12 13.63 -4.56
C ILE A 28 1.57 14.83 -3.75
N GLU A 29 0.74 15.33 -2.84
CA GLU A 29 1.02 16.59 -2.15
C GLU A 29 2.13 16.46 -1.09
N THR A 30 2.16 15.34 -0.34
CA THR A 30 3.11 15.16 0.77
C THR A 30 4.39 14.45 0.34
N LEU A 31 4.27 13.38 -0.46
CA LEU A 31 5.42 12.59 -0.93
C LEU A 31 5.96 13.04 -2.29
N GLY A 32 5.29 13.95 -2.99
CA GLY A 32 5.80 14.54 -4.23
C GLY A 32 5.83 13.58 -5.42
N TRP A 33 5.06 12.48 -5.42
CA TRP A 33 5.07 11.54 -6.54
C TRP A 33 4.51 12.20 -7.80
N SER A 34 5.26 12.11 -8.89
CA SER A 34 4.89 12.70 -10.18
C SER A 34 3.98 11.75 -10.97
N LEU A 35 2.77 11.49 -10.45
CA LEU A 35 1.77 10.65 -11.13
C LEU A 35 0.73 11.50 -11.88
N PRO A 36 0.20 11.02 -13.02
CA PRO A 36 -0.90 11.69 -13.70
C PRO A 36 -2.16 11.62 -12.83
N THR A 37 -2.56 12.76 -12.27
CA THR A 37 -3.79 12.87 -11.48
C THR A 37 -4.69 13.96 -12.06
N GLN A 38 -6.00 13.83 -11.83
CA GLN A 38 -6.99 14.83 -12.24
C GLN A 38 -7.82 15.22 -11.01
N SER A 39 -8.10 16.51 -10.89
CA SER A 39 -9.06 17.05 -9.92
C SER A 39 -8.82 16.67 -8.44
N GLY A 40 -7.56 16.56 -8.01
CA GLY A 40 -7.23 16.28 -6.60
C GLY A 40 -7.51 14.84 -6.16
N ILE A 41 -7.58 13.90 -7.10
CA ILE A 41 -7.91 12.49 -6.88
C ILE A 41 -6.72 11.64 -7.35
N GLU A 42 -6.24 10.75 -6.48
CA GLU A 42 -5.23 9.76 -6.86
C GLU A 42 -5.88 8.40 -7.07
N ARG A 43 -5.96 8.01 -8.34
CA ARG A 43 -6.41 6.70 -8.82
C ARG A 43 -5.56 6.29 -10.01
N ASP A 44 -5.35 4.99 -10.16
CA ASP A 44 -4.65 4.39 -11.29
C ASP A 44 -5.46 3.21 -11.90
N GLN A 45 -4.90 2.56 -12.92
CA GLN A 45 -5.54 1.44 -13.63
C GLN A 45 -5.78 0.21 -12.74
N PHE A 46 -5.18 0.16 -11.55
CA PHE A 46 -5.33 -0.94 -10.60
C PHE A 46 -6.43 -0.68 -9.56
N ASP A 47 -7.17 0.44 -9.66
CA ASP A 47 -8.34 0.74 -8.84
C ASP A 47 -9.64 0.26 -9.52
N ARG A 48 -9.75 -1.07 -9.66
CA ARG A 48 -10.80 -1.81 -10.35
C ARG A 48 -11.92 -2.27 -9.39
N PRO A 49 -13.07 -2.77 -9.88
CA PRO A 49 -14.13 -3.27 -9.01
C PRO A 49 -13.70 -4.39 -8.05
N ASP A 50 -12.73 -5.23 -8.42
CA ASP A 50 -12.19 -6.35 -7.64
C ASP A 50 -11.05 -5.96 -6.69
N THR A 51 -10.56 -4.72 -6.77
CA THR A 51 -9.44 -4.24 -5.95
C THR A 51 -9.82 -4.18 -4.49
N ARG A 52 -8.97 -4.74 -3.63
CA ARG A 52 -9.22 -4.79 -2.19
C ARG A 52 -8.50 -3.67 -1.47
N TYR A 53 -9.16 -3.04 -0.50
CA TYR A 53 -8.56 -2.02 0.35
C TYR A 53 -8.69 -2.36 1.82
N ILE A 54 -7.72 -1.85 2.56
CA ILE A 54 -7.75 -1.68 4.01
C ILE A 54 -7.77 -0.18 4.23
N VAL A 55 -8.81 0.34 4.87
CA VAL A 55 -8.96 1.77 5.19
C VAL A 55 -9.05 1.94 6.69
N VAL A 56 -8.17 2.77 7.26
CA VAL A 56 -8.16 3.10 8.68
C VAL A 56 -8.74 4.48 8.86
N LYS A 57 -9.72 4.60 9.76
CA LYS A 57 -10.36 5.86 10.13
C LYS A 57 -10.13 6.19 11.60
N ASP A 58 -9.98 7.47 11.89
CA ASP A 58 -9.98 8.00 13.26
C ASP A 58 -11.39 7.91 13.88
N ASN A 59 -11.55 8.42 15.10
CA ASN A 59 -12.84 8.39 15.80
C ASN A 59 -13.85 9.41 15.25
N ALA A 60 -13.40 10.42 14.48
CA ALA A 60 -14.24 11.38 13.79
C ALA A 60 -14.64 10.90 12.38
N GLY A 61 -14.10 9.76 11.92
CA GLY A 61 -14.38 9.17 10.62
C GLY A 61 -13.43 9.61 9.51
N HIS A 62 -12.38 10.40 9.80
CA HIS A 62 -11.38 10.78 8.80
C HIS A 62 -10.42 9.63 8.52
N ILE A 63 -10.04 9.46 7.26
CA ILE A 63 -9.05 8.45 6.86
C ILE A 63 -7.67 8.90 7.35
N CYS A 64 -7.01 8.01 8.09
CA CYS A 64 -5.65 8.19 8.62
C CYS A 64 -4.69 7.07 8.21
N GLY A 65 -5.13 6.16 7.35
CA GLY A 65 -4.27 5.16 6.75
C GLY A 65 -4.98 4.32 5.70
N CYS A 66 -4.21 3.79 4.75
CA CYS A 66 -4.73 2.87 3.75
C CYS A 66 -3.67 1.88 3.26
N ALA A 67 -4.13 0.76 2.70
CA ALA A 67 -3.34 -0.14 1.87
C ALA A 67 -4.23 -0.76 0.79
N ARG A 68 -3.63 -1.12 -0.34
CA ARG A 68 -4.28 -1.80 -1.46
C ARG A 68 -3.74 -3.23 -1.60
N LEU A 69 -4.62 -4.17 -1.88
CA LEU A 69 -4.33 -5.58 -2.14
C LEU A 69 -4.84 -6.00 -3.53
N LEU A 70 -3.98 -6.67 -4.29
CA LEU A 70 -4.30 -7.17 -5.63
C LEU A 70 -3.83 -8.63 -5.78
N PRO A 71 -4.63 -9.53 -6.38
CA PRO A 71 -4.15 -10.87 -6.70
C PRO A 71 -3.15 -10.81 -7.88
N THR A 72 -2.06 -11.58 -7.81
CA THR A 72 -1.10 -11.62 -8.93
C THR A 72 -1.61 -12.37 -10.16
N THR A 73 -2.76 -13.03 -10.07
CA THR A 73 -3.48 -13.62 -11.22
C THR A 73 -4.12 -12.57 -12.15
N SER A 74 -4.08 -11.29 -11.76
CA SER A 74 -4.60 -10.16 -12.53
C SER A 74 -3.56 -9.04 -12.59
N PRO A 75 -3.66 -8.07 -13.52
CA PRO A 75 -2.80 -6.89 -13.56
C PRO A 75 -2.52 -6.25 -12.20
N TYR A 76 -1.24 -6.02 -11.90
CA TYR A 76 -0.75 -5.41 -10.66
C TYR A 76 0.48 -4.53 -10.90
N LEU A 77 0.73 -3.60 -9.98
CA LEU A 77 1.69 -2.51 -10.16
C LEU A 77 3.12 -3.01 -10.40
N LEU A 78 3.62 -3.93 -9.58
CA LEU A 78 4.97 -4.45 -9.75
C LEU A 78 5.13 -5.28 -11.03
N GLY A 79 4.07 -5.97 -11.47
CA GLY A 79 4.09 -6.78 -12.69
C GLY A 79 4.10 -5.95 -13.98
N GLU A 80 3.41 -4.80 -13.99
CA GLU A 80 3.26 -3.99 -15.21
C GLU A 80 4.13 -2.74 -15.26
N VAL A 81 4.35 -2.07 -14.12
CA VAL A 81 5.04 -0.77 -14.06
C VAL A 81 6.49 -0.91 -13.60
N PHE A 82 6.76 -1.87 -12.71
CA PHE A 82 8.11 -2.09 -12.18
C PHE A 82 8.68 -3.51 -12.40
N PRO A 83 8.44 -4.20 -13.54
CA PRO A 83 8.91 -5.57 -13.73
C PRO A 83 10.44 -5.70 -13.61
N GLN A 84 11.19 -4.64 -13.91
CA GLN A 84 12.64 -4.56 -13.73
C GLN A 84 13.10 -4.82 -12.29
N LEU A 85 12.26 -4.50 -11.28
CA LEU A 85 12.57 -4.77 -9.87
C LEU A 85 12.53 -6.26 -9.53
N LEU A 86 11.98 -7.12 -10.39
CA LEU A 86 12.01 -8.57 -10.23
C LEU A 86 13.38 -9.19 -10.55
N ASN A 87 14.34 -8.40 -11.05
CA ASN A 87 15.73 -8.81 -11.25
C ASN A 87 15.87 -10.08 -12.11
N GLY A 88 15.14 -10.13 -13.22
CA GLY A 88 15.15 -11.25 -14.17
C GLY A 88 14.30 -12.46 -13.75
N GLN A 89 13.66 -12.44 -12.59
CA GLN A 89 12.65 -13.44 -12.22
C GLN A 89 11.38 -13.29 -13.07
N SER A 90 10.66 -14.38 -13.28
CA SER A 90 9.35 -14.34 -13.93
C SER A 90 8.37 -13.51 -13.11
N ILE A 91 7.48 -12.78 -13.80
CA ILE A 91 6.39 -12.03 -13.18
C ILE A 91 5.48 -13.02 -12.45
N PRO A 92 5.33 -12.92 -11.11
CA PRO A 92 4.44 -13.79 -10.37
C PRO A 92 3.01 -13.78 -10.91
N ASN A 93 2.44 -14.97 -11.07
CA ASN A 93 1.04 -15.16 -11.45
C ASN A 93 0.53 -16.40 -10.71
N SER A 94 -0.05 -16.20 -9.53
CA SER A 94 -0.50 -17.29 -8.67
C SER A 94 -1.64 -16.85 -7.75
N PRO A 95 -2.67 -17.70 -7.53
CA PRO A 95 -3.72 -17.39 -6.56
C PRO A 95 -3.20 -17.32 -5.12
N ASP A 96 -2.03 -17.93 -4.86
CA ASP A 96 -1.38 -17.93 -3.55
C ASP A 96 -0.55 -16.64 -3.29
N ILE A 97 -0.38 -15.77 -4.28
CA ILE A 97 0.49 -14.58 -4.19
C ILE A 97 -0.32 -13.32 -4.45
N TRP A 98 -0.21 -12.37 -3.53
CA TRP A 98 -0.90 -11.08 -3.59
C TRP A 98 0.09 -9.90 -3.50
N GLU A 99 -0.20 -8.83 -4.23
CA GLU A 99 0.53 -7.57 -4.14
C GLU A 99 -0.03 -6.68 -3.02
N ILE A 100 0.85 -6.03 -2.25
CA ILE A 100 0.52 -4.82 -1.48
C ILE A 100 1.03 -3.58 -2.21
N SER A 101 0.17 -2.58 -2.39
CA SER A 101 0.53 -1.24 -2.87
C SER A 101 -0.22 -0.13 -2.12
N ARG A 102 0.09 1.15 -2.40
CA ARG A 102 -0.55 2.35 -1.79
C ARG A 102 -0.68 2.28 -0.25
N PHE A 103 0.39 1.84 0.40
CA PHE A 103 0.47 1.78 1.86
C PHE A 103 0.79 3.16 2.46
N SER A 104 -0.02 3.62 3.41
CA SER A 104 0.22 4.86 4.17
C SER A 104 -0.48 4.84 5.53
N THR A 105 0.09 5.55 6.50
CA THR A 105 -0.52 5.83 7.82
C THR A 105 -0.34 7.30 8.23
N ILE A 106 -0.30 8.20 7.25
CA ILE A 106 -0.23 9.64 7.56
C ILE A 106 -1.59 10.09 8.08
N ASP A 107 -1.60 10.67 9.28
CA ASP A 107 -2.77 11.28 9.89
C ASP A 107 -2.66 12.81 9.77
N PHE A 108 -3.44 13.40 8.88
CA PHE A 108 -3.48 14.85 8.65
C PHE A 108 -4.35 15.60 9.66
N HIS A 109 -5.07 14.90 10.53
CA HIS A 109 -5.97 15.48 11.53
C HIS A 109 -5.40 15.36 12.95
N SER A 110 -4.26 14.68 13.11
CA SER A 110 -3.56 14.62 14.40
C SER A 110 -2.72 15.88 14.66
N PRO A 111 -2.82 16.50 15.84
CA PRO A 111 -1.99 17.65 16.24
C PRO A 111 -0.48 17.32 16.35
N SER A 112 -0.11 16.03 16.32
CA SER A 112 1.28 15.55 16.47
C SER A 112 2.11 15.53 15.18
N MET A 113 1.65 16.17 14.09
CA MET A 113 2.44 16.31 12.85
C MET A 113 3.81 16.99 13.06
N SER A 114 4.01 17.68 14.19
CA SER A 114 5.30 18.30 14.54
C SER A 114 6.40 17.30 14.94
N MET A 115 6.09 16.02 15.13
CA MET A 115 7.07 14.99 15.55
C MET A 115 7.11 13.80 14.57
N ALA A 116 7.51 14.10 13.34
CA ALA A 116 7.46 13.23 12.13
C ALA A 116 8.25 11.90 12.17
N GLY A 117 8.77 11.45 13.32
CA GLY A 117 9.60 10.24 13.41
C GLY A 117 9.16 9.17 14.41
N ALA A 118 8.55 9.54 15.55
CA ALA A 118 8.45 8.63 16.70
C ALA A 118 7.07 7.94 16.85
N HIS A 119 5.98 8.58 16.39
CA HIS A 119 4.61 8.08 16.60
C HIS A 119 4.01 7.31 15.40
N VAL A 120 4.69 7.30 14.25
CA VAL A 120 4.19 6.66 13.02
C VAL A 120 4.33 5.13 13.06
N ALA A 121 5.35 4.61 13.75
CA ALA A 121 5.68 3.18 13.71
C ALA A 121 4.59 2.24 14.26
N PRO A 122 3.92 2.51 15.41
CA PRO A 122 2.90 1.60 15.93
C PRO A 122 1.68 1.47 15.02
N ALA A 123 1.16 2.58 14.49
CA ALA A 123 0.02 2.58 13.58
C ALA A 123 0.38 1.88 12.26
N ALA A 124 1.58 2.14 11.72
CA ALA A 124 2.06 1.50 10.51
C ALA A 124 2.27 -0.01 10.68
N ILE A 125 2.84 -0.45 11.81
CA ILE A 125 2.97 -1.88 12.14
C ILE A 125 1.59 -2.53 12.29
N ALA A 126 0.65 -1.89 12.98
CA ALA A 126 -0.72 -2.39 13.12
C ALA A 126 -1.42 -2.54 11.76
N LEU A 127 -1.26 -1.55 10.87
CA LEU A 127 -1.80 -1.64 9.51
C LEU A 127 -1.15 -2.77 8.70
N ILE A 128 0.16 -2.96 8.79
CA ILE A 128 0.84 -4.11 8.15
C ILE A 128 0.22 -5.43 8.60
N HIS A 129 0.05 -5.64 9.91
CA HIS A 129 -0.54 -6.87 10.43
C HIS A 129 -1.98 -7.08 9.94
N GLN A 130 -2.77 -6.01 9.85
CA GLN A 130 -4.13 -6.10 9.31
C GLN A 130 -4.14 -6.40 7.82
N THR A 131 -3.26 -5.79 7.04
CA THR A 131 -3.09 -6.09 5.62
C THR A 131 -2.69 -7.55 5.41
N VAL A 132 -1.74 -8.08 6.19
CA VAL A 132 -1.35 -9.50 6.15
C VAL A 132 -2.53 -10.40 6.51
N LYS A 133 -3.26 -10.09 7.60
CA LYS A 133 -4.43 -10.86 8.02
C LYS A 133 -5.49 -10.90 6.92
N TYR A 134 -5.80 -9.75 6.31
CA TYR A 134 -6.79 -9.69 5.25
C TYR A 134 -6.34 -10.44 3.99
N ALA A 135 -5.07 -10.33 3.60
CA ALA A 135 -4.53 -11.09 2.48
C ALA A 135 -4.63 -12.62 2.72
N LYS A 136 -4.38 -13.11 3.94
CA LYS A 136 -4.58 -14.52 4.30
C LYS A 136 -6.03 -14.97 4.13
N THR A 137 -7.01 -14.14 4.52
CA THR A 137 -8.43 -14.46 4.30
C THR A 137 -8.80 -14.52 2.82
N CYS A 138 -8.00 -13.89 1.95
CA CYS A 138 -8.13 -13.96 0.49
C CYS A 138 -7.38 -15.16 -0.12
N GLY A 139 -6.75 -16.01 0.69
CA GLY A 139 -5.98 -17.18 0.24
C GLY A 139 -4.48 -16.93 0.03
N ALA A 140 -3.97 -15.73 0.32
CA ALA A 140 -2.55 -15.45 0.15
C ALA A 140 -1.68 -16.30 1.09
N LYS A 141 -0.65 -16.94 0.53
CA LYS A 141 0.42 -17.64 1.24
C LYS A 141 1.74 -16.86 1.23
N ARG A 142 1.82 -15.86 0.34
CA ARG A 142 2.98 -14.98 0.19
C ARG A 142 2.54 -13.64 -0.35
N LEU A 143 3.25 -12.58 0.01
CA LEU A 143 3.00 -11.24 -0.54
C LEU A 143 4.20 -10.74 -1.32
N ILE A 144 3.91 -9.89 -2.29
CA ILE A 144 4.91 -9.11 -3.03
C ILE A 144 4.57 -7.63 -2.93
N ALA A 145 5.58 -6.75 -2.92
CA ALA A 145 5.36 -5.31 -2.86
C ALA A 145 6.49 -4.56 -3.55
N VAL A 146 6.21 -3.30 -3.92
CA VAL A 146 7.22 -2.31 -4.29
C VAL A 146 7.13 -1.13 -3.32
N GLY A 147 8.27 -0.60 -2.89
CA GLY A 147 8.31 0.59 -2.05
C GLY A 147 9.71 1.09 -1.78
N SER A 148 9.81 2.18 -1.03
CA SER A 148 11.10 2.76 -0.63
C SER A 148 11.85 1.86 0.35
N VAL A 149 13.15 2.08 0.52
CA VAL A 149 13.96 1.33 1.52
C VAL A 149 13.40 1.48 2.95
N GLY A 150 12.67 2.56 3.23
CA GLY A 150 11.98 2.77 4.51
C GLY A 150 10.91 1.71 4.80
N ILE A 151 10.20 1.21 3.78
CA ILE A 151 9.17 0.17 3.97
C ILE A 151 9.79 -1.15 4.41
N GLU A 152 11.00 -1.48 3.93
CA GLU A 152 11.69 -2.71 4.33
C GLU A 152 11.94 -2.71 5.85
N ARG A 153 12.43 -1.58 6.38
CA ARG A 153 12.65 -1.42 7.82
C ARG A 153 11.36 -1.63 8.59
N LEU A 154 10.26 -1.04 8.11
CA LEU A 154 8.96 -1.16 8.76
C LEU A 154 8.43 -2.61 8.73
N LEU A 155 8.51 -3.31 7.60
CA LEU A 155 8.12 -4.72 7.50
C LEU A 155 8.94 -5.62 8.44
N ARG A 156 10.24 -5.36 8.57
CA ARG A 156 11.10 -6.06 9.55
C ARG A 156 10.72 -5.75 10.99
N GLN A 157 10.38 -4.50 11.30
CA GLN A 157 9.86 -4.11 12.63
C GLN A 157 8.53 -4.79 12.98
N ALA A 158 7.68 -5.03 11.97
CA ALA A 158 6.48 -5.85 12.10
C ALA A 158 6.78 -7.37 12.22
N ARG A 159 8.05 -7.75 12.39
CA ARG A 159 8.53 -9.14 12.54
C ARG A 159 8.18 -10.06 11.36
N LEU A 160 8.01 -9.48 10.17
CA LEU A 160 7.81 -10.26 8.95
C LEU A 160 9.15 -10.69 8.36
N LYS A 161 9.16 -11.86 7.73
CA LYS A 161 10.32 -12.35 6.97
C LYS A 161 10.29 -11.74 5.57
N VAL A 162 11.24 -10.87 5.30
CA VAL A 162 11.30 -10.06 4.07
C VAL A 162 12.58 -10.32 3.30
N HIS A 163 12.44 -10.53 2.00
CA HIS A 163 13.53 -10.69 1.05
C HIS A 163 13.35 -9.69 -0.09
N ARG A 164 14.41 -9.01 -0.50
CA ARG A 164 14.36 -8.18 -1.71
C ARG A 164 14.29 -9.08 -2.94
N THR A 165 13.52 -8.67 -3.95
CA THR A 165 13.50 -9.33 -5.27
C THR A 165 14.78 -9.07 -6.06
N GLY A 166 15.43 -7.93 -5.79
CA GLY A 166 16.64 -7.48 -6.47
C GLY A 166 17.34 -6.31 -5.77
N ALA A 167 18.31 -5.71 -6.45
CA ALA A 167 18.93 -4.47 -6.00
C ALA A 167 17.92 -3.31 -6.04
N PRO A 168 18.00 -2.32 -5.13
CA PRO A 168 17.22 -1.09 -5.25
C PRO A 168 17.53 -0.36 -6.57
N MET A 169 16.51 0.30 -7.11
CA MET A 169 16.61 1.10 -8.34
C MET A 169 16.01 2.48 -8.10
N VAL A 170 16.42 3.46 -8.90
CA VAL A 170 15.81 4.79 -8.89
C VAL A 170 14.61 4.78 -9.84
N ALA A 171 13.44 5.16 -9.33
CA ALA A 171 12.24 5.42 -10.11
C ALA A 171 11.72 6.82 -9.74
N ASP A 172 11.58 7.71 -10.73
CA ASP A 172 11.13 9.09 -10.56
C ASP A 172 11.87 9.88 -9.45
N GLY A 173 13.19 9.64 -9.34
CA GLY A 173 14.04 10.28 -8.33
C GLY A 173 14.05 9.60 -6.95
N GLU A 174 13.19 8.61 -6.73
CA GLU A 174 13.07 7.87 -5.48
C GLU A 174 13.74 6.50 -5.55
N MET A 175 14.36 6.08 -4.44
CA MET A 175 15.01 4.77 -4.38
C MET A 175 14.02 3.70 -3.92
N VAL A 176 13.63 2.84 -4.84
CA VAL A 176 12.62 1.80 -4.65
C VAL A 176 13.21 0.40 -4.78
N CYS A 177 12.55 -0.57 -4.14
CA CYS A 177 12.91 -1.98 -4.24
C CYS A 177 11.64 -2.84 -4.25
N GLY A 178 11.73 -4.02 -4.87
CA GLY A 178 10.70 -5.05 -4.74
C GLY A 178 10.97 -5.95 -3.54
N PHE A 179 9.91 -6.39 -2.87
CA PHE A 179 9.97 -7.19 -1.65
C PHE A 179 9.07 -8.41 -1.76
N TRP A 180 9.62 -9.57 -1.44
CA TRP A 180 8.90 -10.75 -1.02
C TRP A 180 8.67 -10.71 0.49
N VAL A 181 7.45 -11.02 0.92
CA VAL A 181 7.06 -11.09 2.33
C VAL A 181 6.42 -12.45 2.60
N GLU A 182 7.01 -13.24 3.49
CA GLU A 182 6.47 -14.53 3.91
C GLU A 182 5.44 -14.32 5.04
N ILE A 183 4.26 -14.93 4.92
CA ILE A 183 3.12 -14.70 5.82
C ILE A 183 2.54 -15.97 6.41
#